data_AF-A0A924DJH7-F1
#
_entry.id   AF-A0A924DJH7-F1
#
_cell.length_a   1.000
_cell.length_b   1.000
_cell.length_c   1.000
_cell.angle_alpha   90.00
_cell.angle_beta   90.00
_cell.angle_gamma   90.00
#
_symmetry.space_group_name_H-M   'P 1'
#
loop_
_entity.id
_entity.type
_entity.pdbx_description
1 polymer ?
#
loop_
_entity_poly.entity_id
_entity_poly.type
_entity_poly.pdbx_seq_one_letter_code
_entity_poly.pdbx_strand_id
1 'polypeptide(L)'
;MSDKNMLSAIEKIKVASDGLRGSIQQSLHDEITGAIREDDTAVIKFHGMYQQDDRDRREERAEKKLDRLYTFMIRLRLPGGFISAKKWIAANEIAGENSTGVIKITTRQTIQLHGLIKSKIRPTIQSFSQAGLDSIAT
;
A
#
# COMPACT_ATOMS: atom_id res chain seq x y z
N MET A 1 1.26 2.52 -37.25
CA MET A 1 0.46 2.14 -36.07
C MET A 1 0.97 0.81 -35.56
N SER A 2 2.02 0.81 -34.74
CA SER A 2 2.57 -0.42 -34.15
C SER A 2 1.88 -0.74 -32.82
N ASP A 3 1.47 -2.00 -32.67
CA ASP A 3 1.47 -2.77 -31.42
C ASP A 3 0.50 -2.45 -30.27
N LYS A 4 -0.78 -2.16 -30.54
CA LYS A 4 -1.82 -2.36 -29.50
C LYS A 4 -1.97 -3.84 -29.08
N ASN A 5 -1.47 -4.80 -29.87
CA ASN A 5 -1.57 -6.24 -29.59
C ASN A 5 -0.40 -6.83 -28.77
N MET A 6 0.65 -6.07 -28.47
CA MET A 6 1.78 -6.54 -27.65
C MET A 6 1.93 -5.78 -26.32
N LEU A 7 0.81 -5.37 -25.71
CA LEU A 7 0.85 -4.81 -24.36
C LEU A 7 1.28 -5.90 -23.35
N SER A 8 2.24 -5.56 -22.48
CA SER A 8 2.55 -6.38 -21.31
C SER A 8 1.31 -6.48 -20.39
N ALA A 9 1.28 -7.47 -19.49
CA ALA A 9 0.19 -7.59 -18.52
C ALA A 9 -0.02 -6.30 -17.71
N ILE A 10 1.07 -5.64 -17.31
CA ILE A 10 1.02 -4.37 -16.56
C ILE A 10 0.46 -3.23 -17.43
N GLU A 11 0.85 -3.14 -18.70
CA GLU A 11 0.29 -2.12 -19.60
C GLU A 11 -1.21 -2.34 -19.82
N LYS A 12 -1.67 -3.60 -19.94
CA LYS A 12 -3.10 -3.92 -20.04
C LYS A 12 -3.86 -3.45 -18.79
N ILE A 13 -3.32 -3.72 -17.59
CA ILE A 13 -3.93 -3.27 -16.33
C ILE A 13 -4.00 -1.74 -16.28
N LYS A 14 -2.92 -1.03 -16.63
CA LYS A 14 -2.91 0.44 -16.63
C LYS A 14 -3.95 1.03 -17.58
N VAL A 15 -4.08 0.47 -18.79
CA VAL A 15 -5.09 0.89 -19.77
C VAL A 15 -6.51 0.67 -19.23
N ALA A 16 -6.76 -0.45 -18.54
CA ALA A 16 -8.06 -0.77 -17.97
C ALA A 16 -8.38 0.00 -16.66
N SER A 17 -7.37 0.56 -16.00
CA SER A 17 -7.50 1.12 -14.64
C SER A 17 -8.22 2.47 -14.52
N ASP A 18 -8.66 3.09 -15.62
CA ASP A 18 -9.30 4.42 -15.62
C ASP A 18 -8.52 5.46 -14.78
N GLY A 19 -7.28 5.74 -15.21
CA GLY A 19 -6.41 6.69 -14.51
C GLY A 19 -5.96 6.18 -13.14
N LEU A 20 -5.59 4.90 -13.06
CA LEU A 20 -5.08 4.24 -11.84
C LEU A 20 -6.13 4.08 -10.73
N ARG A 21 -7.43 4.19 -11.02
CA ARG A 21 -8.47 3.85 -10.02
C ARG A 21 -8.64 2.34 -9.85
N GLY A 22 -8.60 1.62 -10.98
CA GLY A 22 -8.82 0.18 -11.03
C GLY A 22 -10.12 -0.22 -10.35
N SER A 23 -10.08 -1.34 -9.63
CA SER A 23 -11.15 -1.76 -8.72
C SER A 23 -10.73 -1.63 -7.25
N ILE A 24 -9.80 -0.72 -6.93
CA ILE A 24 -9.21 -0.59 -5.59
C ILE A 24 -10.29 -0.40 -4.52
N GLN A 25 -11.31 0.44 -4.79
CA GLN A 25 -12.39 0.67 -3.82
C GLN A 25 -13.14 -0.62 -3.48
N GLN A 26 -13.52 -1.39 -4.50
CA GLN A 26 -14.21 -2.67 -4.34
C GLN A 26 -13.30 -3.68 -3.64
N SER A 27 -12.03 -3.75 -4.07
CA SER A 27 -11.02 -4.58 -3.42
C SER A 27 -10.90 -4.25 -1.94
N LEU A 28 -10.81 -2.98 -1.54
CA LEU A 28 -10.69 -2.59 -0.14
C LEU A 28 -11.95 -2.83 0.70
N HIS A 29 -13.13 -2.94 0.08
CA HIS A 29 -14.40 -3.25 0.76
C HIS A 29 -14.70 -4.74 0.82
N ASP A 30 -14.03 -5.56 0.02
CA ASP A 30 -14.17 -7.02 0.05
C ASP A 30 -13.53 -7.58 1.34
N GLU A 31 -14.33 -8.16 2.22
CA GLU A 31 -13.85 -8.72 3.50
C GLU A 31 -13.61 -10.24 3.44
N ILE A 32 -13.76 -10.88 2.28
CA ILE A 32 -13.59 -12.34 2.14
C ILE A 32 -12.15 -12.75 2.48
N THR A 33 -11.16 -11.96 2.04
CA THR A 33 -9.74 -12.20 2.36
C THR A 33 -9.05 -10.90 2.75
N GLY A 34 -7.89 -11.02 3.41
CA GLY A 34 -7.01 -9.89 3.70
C GLY A 34 -6.31 -9.30 2.46
N ALA A 35 -6.41 -9.94 1.29
CA ALA A 35 -5.78 -9.50 0.05
C ALA A 35 -6.68 -8.58 -0.77
N ILE A 36 -6.10 -7.88 -1.74
CA ILE A 36 -6.80 -7.23 -2.85
C ILE A 36 -6.71 -8.09 -4.11
N ARG A 37 -7.52 -7.78 -5.12
CA ARG A 37 -7.50 -8.43 -6.44
C ARG A 37 -6.13 -8.29 -7.09
N GLU A 38 -5.76 -9.28 -7.90
CA GLU A 38 -4.43 -9.37 -8.52
C GLU A 38 -4.08 -8.12 -9.32
N ASP A 39 -4.97 -7.65 -10.20
CA ASP A 39 -4.74 -6.43 -11.00
C ASP A 39 -4.56 -5.20 -10.11
N ASP A 40 -5.34 -5.08 -9.04
CA ASP A 40 -5.22 -3.98 -8.09
C ASP A 40 -3.87 -4.00 -7.36
N THR A 41 -3.21 -5.16 -7.19
CA THR A 41 -1.84 -5.21 -6.65
C THR A 41 -0.84 -4.43 -7.50
N ALA A 42 -1.07 -4.31 -8.81
CA ALA A 42 -0.26 -3.45 -9.68
C ALA A 42 -0.65 -1.97 -9.53
N VAL A 43 -1.94 -1.68 -9.40
CA VAL A 43 -2.46 -0.30 -9.33
C VAL A 43 -2.13 0.37 -8.00
N ILE A 44 -2.21 -0.34 -6.87
CA ILE A 44 -1.93 0.24 -5.55
C ILE A 44 -0.47 0.70 -5.39
N LYS A 45 0.47 0.18 -6.19
CA LYS A 45 1.87 0.63 -6.19
C LYS A 45 1.98 2.10 -6.58
N PHE A 46 1.11 2.59 -7.47
CA PHE A 46 1.03 4.00 -7.82
C PHE A 46 0.48 4.89 -6.69
N HIS A 47 -0.14 4.27 -5.69
CA HIS A 47 -0.62 4.90 -4.45
C HIS A 47 0.39 4.72 -3.31
N GLY A 48 1.60 4.26 -3.60
CA GLY A 48 2.67 4.02 -2.63
C GLY A 48 2.40 2.84 -1.71
N MET A 49 1.47 1.97 -2.08
CA MET A 49 1.06 0.82 -1.30
C MET A 49 1.58 -0.48 -1.92
N TYR A 50 2.00 -1.40 -1.08
CA TYR A 50 2.44 -2.73 -1.47
C TYR A 50 1.75 -3.77 -0.59
N GLN A 51 1.02 -4.69 -1.21
CA GLN A 51 0.55 -5.88 -0.50
C GLN A 51 1.75 -6.78 -0.18
N GLN A 52 1.80 -7.22 1.07
CA GLN A 52 2.78 -8.13 1.63
C GLN A 52 2.05 -9.24 2.37
N ASP A 53 2.80 -10.20 2.88
CA ASP A 53 2.31 -11.17 3.83
C ASP A 53 3.43 -11.61 4.76
N ASP A 54 3.05 -12.04 5.96
CA ASP A 54 4.00 -12.56 6.94
C ASP A 54 4.53 -13.92 6.49
N ARG A 55 5.77 -13.92 6.00
CA ARG A 55 6.45 -15.09 5.45
C ARG A 55 6.75 -16.13 6.51
N ASP A 56 7.01 -15.70 7.74
CA ASP A 56 7.39 -16.58 8.85
C ASP A 56 6.19 -17.40 9.31
N ARG A 57 4.97 -16.93 9.02
CA ARG A 57 3.71 -17.60 9.37
C ARG A 57 3.06 -18.36 8.22
N ARG A 58 3.69 -18.43 7.04
CA ARG A 58 3.08 -19.09 5.86
C ARG A 58 2.81 -20.56 6.09
N GLU A 59 3.80 -21.30 6.59
CA GLU A 59 3.71 -22.75 6.80
C GLU A 59 2.63 -23.08 7.85
N GLU A 60 2.71 -22.45 9.02
CA GLU A 60 1.73 -22.58 10.12
C GLU A 60 0.28 -22.35 9.64
N ARG A 61 0.07 -21.35 8.78
CA ARG A 61 -1.26 -21.00 8.27
C ARG A 61 -1.73 -21.95 7.17
N ALA A 62 -0.83 -22.42 6.31
CA ALA A 62 -1.13 -23.39 5.27
C ALA A 62 -1.59 -24.73 5.87
N GLU A 63 -0.93 -25.22 6.93
CA GLU A 63 -1.36 -26.41 7.68
C GLU A 63 -2.78 -26.28 8.22
N LYS A 64 -3.14 -25.06 8.66
CA LYS A 64 -4.48 -24.72 9.16
C LYS A 64 -5.48 -24.38 8.04
N LYS A 65 -5.08 -24.47 6.77
CA LYS A 65 -5.88 -24.07 5.59
C LYS A 65 -6.40 -22.63 5.67
N LEU A 66 -5.63 -21.74 6.29
CA LEU A 66 -5.92 -20.32 6.37
C LEU A 66 -5.23 -19.58 5.22
N ASP A 67 -5.84 -18.49 4.77
CA ASP A 67 -5.17 -17.53 3.89
C ASP A 67 -3.86 -17.03 4.50
N ARG A 68 -2.93 -16.59 3.64
CA ARG A 68 -1.73 -15.87 4.09
C ARG A 68 -2.11 -14.71 5.00
N LEU A 69 -1.25 -14.38 5.95
CA LEU A 69 -1.44 -13.21 6.81
C LEU A 69 -1.06 -11.96 6.03
N TYR A 70 -1.98 -11.50 5.18
CA TYR A 70 -1.78 -10.33 4.33
C TYR A 70 -1.66 -9.06 5.17
N THR A 71 -0.67 -8.25 4.80
CA THR A 71 -0.43 -6.92 5.34
C THR A 71 -0.08 -5.97 4.20
N PHE A 72 0.01 -4.69 4.50
CA PHE A 72 0.35 -3.66 3.54
C PHE A 72 1.49 -2.82 4.08
N MET A 73 2.38 -2.44 3.16
CA MET A 73 3.36 -1.39 3.37
C MET A 73 2.89 -0.13 2.65
N ILE A 74 2.98 1.02 3.31
CA ILE A 74 2.76 2.33 2.71
C ILE A 74 4.07 3.11 2.78
N ARG A 75 4.50 3.64 1.63
CA ARG A 75 5.66 4.51 1.51
C ARG A 75 5.22 5.94 1.24
N LEU A 76 5.65 6.88 2.07
CA LEU A 76 5.33 8.29 1.87
C LEU A 76 6.15 8.91 0.73
N ARG A 77 5.69 10.06 0.25
CA ARG A 77 6.41 10.91 -0.68
C ARG A 77 7.00 12.08 0.09
N LEU A 78 8.32 12.14 0.20
CA LEU A 78 9.06 13.20 0.88
C LEU A 78 10.11 13.79 -0.08
N PRO A 79 9.77 14.81 -0.88
CA PRO A 79 10.71 15.43 -1.82
C PRO A 79 11.95 15.95 -1.08
N GLY A 80 13.14 15.52 -1.53
CA GLY A 80 14.41 15.85 -0.88
C GLY A 80 14.56 15.34 0.56
N GLY A 81 13.66 14.47 1.03
CA GLY A 81 13.60 14.02 2.41
C GLY A 81 13.11 15.05 3.42
N PHE A 82 12.56 16.18 2.96
CA PHE A 82 12.11 17.22 3.86
C PHE A 82 10.80 16.84 4.55
N ILE A 83 10.82 16.87 5.89
CA ILE A 83 9.63 16.71 6.73
C ILE A 83 9.72 17.66 7.91
N SER A 84 8.66 18.41 8.18
CA SER A 84 8.62 19.30 9.34
C SER A 84 8.41 18.51 10.63
N ALA A 85 8.81 19.07 11.78
CA ALA A 85 8.61 18.43 13.09
C ALA A 85 7.13 18.04 13.33
N LYS A 86 6.18 18.91 12.96
CA LYS A 86 4.74 18.63 13.06
C LYS A 86 4.32 17.41 12.23
N LYS A 87 4.81 17.30 10.98
CA LYS A 87 4.50 16.16 10.10
C LYS A 87 5.17 14.88 10.58
N TRP A 88 6.36 14.97 11.16
CA TRP A 88 7.06 13.83 11.75
C TRP A 88 6.29 13.26 12.95
N ILE A 89 5.83 14.12 13.87
CA ILE A 89 4.99 13.71 15.00
C ILE A 89 3.72 13.03 14.51
N ALA A 90 3.01 13.62 13.55
CA ALA A 90 1.81 13.03 12.96
C ALA A 90 2.09 11.66 12.31
N ALA A 91 3.20 11.52 11.57
CA ALA A 91 3.59 10.23 11.00
C ALA A 91 3.85 9.16 12.07
N ASN A 92 4.45 9.55 13.20
CA ASN A 92 4.70 8.65 14.34
C ASN A 92 3.40 8.22 15.04
N GLU A 93 2.47 9.14 15.26
CA GLU A 93 1.13 8.84 15.81
C GLU A 93 0.37 7.87 14.90
N ILE A 94 0.33 8.16 13.59
CA ILE A 94 -0.32 7.31 12.59
C ILE A 94 0.32 5.90 12.55
N ALA A 95 1.64 5.81 12.69
CA ALA A 95 2.34 4.54 12.73
C ALA A 95 1.91 3.70 13.94
N GLY A 96 1.75 4.31 15.11
CA GLY A 96 1.30 3.66 16.34
C GLY A 96 -0.16 3.19 16.30
N GLU A 97 -1.04 3.94 15.65
CA GLU A 97 -2.48 3.62 15.59
C GLU A 97 -2.83 2.53 14.56
N ASN A 98 -2.16 2.54 13.41
CA ASN A 98 -2.64 1.82 12.22
C ASN A 98 -1.64 0.84 11.62
N SER A 99 -0.39 0.81 12.10
CA SER A 99 0.69 -0.06 11.61
C SER A 99 1.40 -0.78 12.76
N THR A 100 2.64 -1.26 12.57
CA THR A 100 3.43 -1.89 13.64
C THR A 100 4.03 -0.92 14.66
N GLY A 101 3.78 0.39 14.57
CA GLY A 101 4.46 1.41 15.38
C GLY A 101 5.89 1.74 14.93
N VAL A 102 6.43 1.04 13.93
CA VAL A 102 7.80 1.23 13.44
C VAL A 102 7.82 2.06 12.16
N ILE A 103 8.57 3.15 12.18
CA ILE A 103 8.89 3.95 10.99
C ILE A 103 10.24 3.50 10.43
N LYS A 104 10.26 3.07 9.17
CA LYS A 104 11.49 2.72 8.46
C LYS A 104 11.92 3.83 7.52
N ILE A 105 13.06 4.46 7.78
CA ILE A 105 13.70 5.41 6.86
C ILE A 105 14.39 4.62 5.74
N THR A 106 14.24 5.09 4.50
CA THR A 106 14.74 4.43 3.29
C THR A 106 15.92 5.16 2.69
N THR A 107 16.68 4.49 1.82
CA THR A 107 17.81 5.06 1.08
C THR A 107 17.41 6.15 0.08
N ARG A 108 16.12 6.34 -0.19
CA ARG A 108 15.57 7.40 -1.05
C ARG A 108 14.99 8.56 -0.26
N GLN A 109 15.43 8.72 1.00
CA GLN A 109 15.02 9.79 1.90
C GLN A 109 13.50 9.86 2.11
N THR A 110 12.84 8.71 2.13
CA THR A 110 11.44 8.62 2.53
C THR A 110 11.23 7.61 3.64
N ILE A 111 10.02 7.53 4.18
CA ILE A 111 9.64 6.58 5.22
C ILE A 111 8.64 5.54 4.72
N GLN A 112 8.69 4.35 5.32
CA GLN A 112 7.76 3.26 5.12
C GLN A 112 7.12 2.86 6.45
N LEU A 113 5.81 2.62 6.41
CA LEU A 113 5.07 1.94 7.45
C LEU A 113 4.72 0.53 6.97
N HIS A 114 4.86 -0.47 7.84
CA HIS A 114 4.60 -1.87 7.52
C HIS A 114 3.50 -2.45 8.42
N GLY A 115 2.96 -3.61 8.04
CA GLY A 115 2.03 -4.36 8.89
C GLY A 115 0.62 -3.80 8.95
N LEU A 116 0.26 -2.87 8.04
CA LEU A 116 -1.10 -2.38 7.98
C LEU A 116 -2.02 -3.52 7.52
N ILE A 117 -3.12 -3.75 8.23
CA ILE A 117 -4.17 -4.64 7.75
C ILE A 117 -5.10 -3.90 6.79
N LYS A 118 -5.77 -4.65 5.92
CA LYS A 118 -6.60 -4.10 4.83
C LYS A 118 -7.61 -3.04 5.29
N SER A 119 -8.30 -3.28 6.41
CA SER A 119 -9.28 -2.35 6.99
C SER A 119 -8.67 -1.03 7.49
N LYS A 120 -7.36 -0.99 7.75
CA LYS A 120 -6.63 0.19 8.22
C LYS A 120 -6.04 1.04 7.10
N ILE A 121 -6.07 0.59 5.84
CA ILE A 121 -5.52 1.35 4.71
C ILE A 121 -6.21 2.70 4.55
N ARG A 122 -7.55 2.70 4.41
CA ARG A 122 -8.32 3.93 4.16
C ARG A 122 -8.17 4.95 5.30
N PRO A 123 -8.32 4.57 6.59
CA PRO A 123 -8.04 5.48 7.70
C PRO A 123 -6.62 6.04 7.66
N THR A 124 -5.61 5.21 7.40
CA THR A 124 -4.21 5.67 7.38
C THR A 124 -3.95 6.71 6.29
N ILE A 125 -4.43 6.46 5.06
CA ILE A 125 -4.29 7.41 3.94
C ILE A 125 -5.03 8.73 4.25
N GLN A 126 -6.20 8.66 4.89
CA GLN A 126 -6.93 9.85 5.33
C GLN A 126 -6.17 10.64 6.39
N SER A 127 -5.61 9.98 7.41
CA SER A 127 -4.80 10.63 8.45
C SER A 127 -3.54 11.28 7.86
N PHE A 128 -2.86 10.62 6.91
CA PHE A 128 -1.75 11.24 6.18
C PHE A 128 -2.18 12.48 5.43
N SER A 129 -3.28 12.41 4.67
CA SER A 129 -3.81 13.56 3.94
C SER A 129 -4.13 14.73 4.87
N GLN A 130 -4.73 14.48 6.03
CA GLN A 130 -5.03 15.51 7.05
C GLN A 130 -3.75 16.13 7.64
N ALA A 131 -2.68 15.34 7.79
CA ALA A 131 -1.37 15.82 8.20
C ALA A 131 -0.57 16.54 7.08
N GLY A 132 -1.12 16.61 5.85
CA GLY A 132 -0.42 17.15 4.69
C GLY A 132 0.74 16.27 4.22
N LEU A 133 0.59 14.96 4.37
CA LEU A 133 1.46 13.90 3.86
C LEU A 133 0.72 13.12 2.76
N ASP A 134 1.46 12.56 1.81
CA ASP A 134 0.90 11.70 0.76
C ASP A 134 1.86 10.56 0.41
N SER A 135 1.37 9.58 -0.35
CA SER A 135 2.11 8.40 -0.79
C SER A 135 2.08 8.20 -2.31
N ILE A 136 1.69 9.21 -3.08
CA ILE A 136 1.45 9.03 -4.52
C ILE A 136 2.80 8.81 -5.24
N ALA A 137 2.88 7.74 -6.03
CA ALA A 137 4.00 7.37 -6.89
C ALA A 137 5.36 7.26 -6.15
N THR A 138 5.43 6.40 -5.12
CA THR A 138 6.60 6.26 -4.23
C THR A 138 7.28 4.89 -4.28
#